data_AF-A0A7C9KZQ1-F1
#
_entry.id   AF-A0A7C9KZQ1-F1
#
_cell.length_a   1.000
_cell.length_b   1.000
_cell.length_c   1.000
_cell.angle_alpha   90.00
_cell.angle_beta   90.00
_cell.angle_gamma   90.00
#
_symmetry.space_group_name_H-M   'P 1'
#
loop_
_entity.id
_entity.type
_entity.pdbx_description
1 polymer ?
#
loop_
_entity_poly.entity_id
_entity_poly.type
_entity_poly.pdbx_seq_one_letter_code
_entity_poly.pdbx_strand_id
1 'polypeptide(L)'
;MSMKLDNETWLIELGDDVIEKKAEIGIEALTDYEKSVYCLWVIDYSIRNSGTLDALDDIYPEAISEFDSLTGKNNWLSKSSIKDISSSEEAYYNNFEELCNEFRSVQACT
;
A
#
# COMPACT_ATOMS: atom_id res chain seq x y z
N MET A 1 10.35 -14.61 -21.13
CA MET A 1 10.90 -13.50 -20.33
C MET A 1 9.77 -13.06 -19.43
N SER A 2 9.89 -13.23 -18.11
CA SER A 2 8.90 -12.70 -17.18
C SER A 2 9.05 -11.17 -17.20
N MET A 3 8.08 -10.46 -17.76
CA MET A 3 8.00 -9.01 -17.62
C MET A 3 7.69 -8.76 -16.15
N LYS A 4 8.69 -8.30 -15.38
CA LYS A 4 8.43 -7.82 -14.03
C LYS A 4 7.50 -6.61 -14.20
N LEU A 5 6.25 -6.73 -13.79
CA LEU A 5 5.30 -5.60 -13.72
C LEU A 5 5.99 -4.44 -13.01
N ASP A 6 5.83 -3.21 -13.53
CA ASP A 6 6.24 -2.02 -12.78
C ASP A 6 5.42 -1.90 -11.47
N ASN A 7 5.89 -1.06 -10.55
CA ASN A 7 5.31 -1.02 -9.21
C ASN A 7 3.90 -0.41 -9.18
N GLU A 8 3.59 0.50 -10.11
CA GLU A 8 2.25 1.06 -10.25
C GLU A 8 1.27 0.00 -10.75
N THR A 9 1.60 -0.68 -11.85
CA THR A 9 0.76 -1.78 -12.37
C THR A 9 0.62 -2.91 -11.34
N TRP A 10 1.71 -3.27 -10.66
CA TRP A 10 1.68 -4.29 -9.60
C TRP A 10 0.72 -3.91 -8.46
N LEU A 11 0.77 -2.67 -7.98
CA LEU A 11 -0.08 -2.22 -6.88
C LEU A 11 -1.55 -2.14 -7.32
N ILE A 12 -1.82 -1.70 -8.56
CA ILE A 12 -3.18 -1.64 -9.10
C ILE A 12 -3.78 -3.04 -9.20
N GLU A 13 -3.10 -3.99 -9.84
CA GLU A 13 -3.63 -5.34 -10.04
C GLU A 13 -3.81 -6.10 -8.72
N LEU A 14 -2.78 -6.08 -7.85
CA LEU A 14 -2.87 -6.75 -6.55
C LEU A 14 -3.87 -6.07 -5.62
N GLY A 15 -3.97 -4.74 -5.70
CA GLY A 15 -4.96 -3.96 -4.97
C GLY A 15 -6.39 -4.31 -5.38
N ASP A 16 -6.65 -4.49 -6.67
CA ASP A 16 -7.96 -4.88 -7.20
C ASP A 16 -8.39 -6.24 -6.66
N ASP A 17 -7.51 -7.25 -6.73
CA ASP A 17 -7.74 -8.58 -6.16
C ASP A 17 -8.12 -8.52 -4.66
N VAL A 18 -7.42 -7.67 -3.90
CA VAL A 18 -7.67 -7.47 -2.47
C VAL A 18 -8.99 -6.73 -2.22
N ILE A 19 -9.35 -5.76 -3.06
CA ILE A 19 -10.62 -5.02 -2.96
C ILE A 19 -11.80 -5.94 -3.24
N GLU A 20 -11.72 -6.78 -4.27
CA GLU A 20 -12.74 -7.78 -4.57
C GLU A 20 -12.91 -8.73 -3.38
N LYS A 21 -11.80 -9.28 -2.86
CA LYS A 21 -11.82 -10.15 -1.68
C LYS A 21 -12.43 -9.43 -0.47
N LYS A 22 -12.00 -8.19 -0.19
CA LYS A 22 -12.56 -7.36 0.90
C LYS A 22 -14.07 -7.21 0.76
N ALA A 23 -14.58 -7.01 -0.45
CA ALA A 23 -16.01 -6.86 -0.69
C ALA A 23 -16.79 -8.15 -0.39
N GLU A 24 -16.18 -9.32 -0.63
CA GLU A 24 -16.79 -10.63 -0.36
C GLU A 24 -16.77 -11.02 1.12
N ILE A 25 -15.64 -10.88 1.80
CA ILE A 25 -15.43 -11.44 3.14
C ILE A 25 -15.27 -10.39 4.26
N GLY A 26 -15.22 -9.10 3.90
CA GLY A 26 -14.97 -8.01 4.82
C GLY A 26 -13.49 -7.81 5.16
N ILE A 27 -13.13 -6.59 5.57
CA ILE A 27 -11.74 -6.21 5.87
C ILE A 27 -11.14 -7.04 7.02
N GLU A 28 -11.94 -7.40 8.03
CA GLU A 28 -11.48 -8.17 9.19
C GLU A 28 -10.98 -9.57 8.84
N ALA A 29 -11.46 -10.14 7.74
CA ALA A 29 -11.08 -11.48 7.29
C ALA A 29 -9.87 -11.47 6.35
N LEU A 30 -9.36 -10.29 5.98
CA LEU A 30 -8.12 -10.17 5.23
C LEU A 30 -6.91 -10.50 6.10
N THR A 31 -5.89 -11.10 5.49
CA THR A 31 -4.59 -11.28 6.13
C THR A 31 -3.89 -9.94 6.38
N ASP A 32 -2.92 -9.90 7.29
CA ASP A 32 -2.09 -8.71 7.53
C ASP A 32 -1.49 -8.17 6.21
N TYR A 33 -1.06 -9.04 5.30
CA TYR A 33 -0.45 -8.64 4.04
C TYR A 33 -1.48 -7.99 3.11
N GLU A 34 -2.65 -8.60 2.98
CA GLU A 34 -3.74 -8.05 2.18
C GLU A 34 -4.24 -6.72 2.74
N LYS A 35 -4.33 -6.57 4.06
CA LYS A 35 -4.65 -5.29 4.70
C LYS A 35 -3.60 -4.23 4.39
N SER A 36 -2.31 -4.58 4.46
CA SER A 36 -1.21 -3.67 4.06
C SER A 36 -1.30 -3.29 2.58
N VAL A 37 -1.59 -4.24 1.67
CA VAL A 37 -1.80 -3.95 0.25
C VAL A 37 -2.96 -2.96 0.07
N TYR A 38 -4.10 -3.22 0.72
CA TYR A 38 -5.26 -2.35 0.65
C TYR A 38 -4.93 -0.93 1.13
N CYS A 39 -4.25 -0.79 2.27
CA CYS A 39 -3.83 0.51 2.79
C CYS A 39 -2.92 1.25 1.80
N LEU A 40 -1.91 0.56 1.24
CA LEU A 40 -1.00 1.17 0.26
C LEU A 40 -1.73 1.59 -1.01
N TRP A 41 -2.67 0.77 -1.48
CA TRP A 41 -3.51 1.09 -2.63
C TRP A 41 -4.36 2.34 -2.37
N VAL A 42 -4.97 2.47 -1.19
CA VAL A 42 -5.77 3.68 -0.86
C VAL A 42 -4.89 4.93 -0.84
N ILE A 43 -3.67 4.84 -0.30
CA ILE A 43 -2.71 5.95 -0.28
C ILE A 43 -2.32 6.36 -1.70
N ASP A 44 -1.96 5.38 -2.55
CA ASP A 44 -1.62 5.63 -3.97
C ASP A 44 -2.81 6.24 -4.73
N TYR A 45 -3.99 5.65 -4.57
CA TYR A 45 -5.21 6.13 -5.20
C TYR A 45 -5.51 7.58 -4.80
N SER A 46 -5.40 7.92 -3.52
CA SER A 46 -5.65 9.29 -3.04
C SER A 46 -4.76 10.31 -3.74
N ILE A 47 -3.46 10.02 -3.84
CA ILE A 47 -2.49 10.95 -4.42
C ILE A 47 -2.59 10.98 -5.95
N ARG A 48 -2.71 9.83 -6.61
CA ARG A 48 -2.71 9.79 -8.09
C ARG A 48 -4.04 10.14 -8.72
N ASN A 49 -5.17 9.85 -8.05
CA ASN A 49 -6.50 10.19 -8.55
C ASN A 49 -6.95 11.58 -8.10
N SER A 50 -6.75 11.92 -6.83
CA SER A 50 -7.23 13.19 -6.27
C SER A 50 -6.14 14.26 -6.17
N GLY A 51 -4.88 13.90 -6.40
CA GLY A 51 -3.76 14.84 -6.32
C GLY A 51 -3.34 15.19 -4.90
N THR A 52 -3.91 14.55 -3.88
CA THR A 52 -3.69 14.90 -2.46
C THR A 52 -3.89 13.73 -1.52
N LEU A 53 -3.15 13.75 -0.41
CA LEU A 53 -3.36 12.84 0.71
C LEU A 53 -4.66 13.12 1.47
N ASP A 54 -5.27 14.31 1.36
CA ASP A 54 -6.50 14.66 2.08
C ASP A 54 -7.68 13.72 1.73
N ALA A 55 -7.67 13.12 0.53
CA ALA A 55 -8.68 12.16 0.12
C ALA A 55 -8.65 10.83 0.92
N LEU A 56 -7.57 10.57 1.67
CA LEU A 56 -7.48 9.42 2.58
C LEU A 56 -8.58 9.47 3.63
N ASP A 57 -8.87 10.65 4.19
CA ASP A 57 -9.85 10.79 5.28
C ASP A 57 -11.27 10.42 4.84
N ASP A 58 -11.57 10.54 3.55
CA ASP A 58 -12.87 10.15 3.00
C ASP A 58 -12.93 8.65 2.63
N ILE A 59 -11.79 8.02 2.34
CA ILE A 59 -11.74 6.63 1.85
C ILE A 59 -11.39 5.67 2.98
N TYR A 60 -10.26 5.90 3.64
CA TYR A 60 -9.79 5.11 4.77
C TYR A 60 -8.80 5.91 5.64
N PRO A 61 -9.27 6.67 6.64
CA PRO A 61 -8.43 7.54 7.48
C PRO A 61 -7.26 6.82 8.16
N GLU A 62 -7.48 5.55 8.52
CA GLU A 62 -6.50 4.76 9.25
C GLU A 62 -5.39 4.19 8.37
N ALA A 63 -5.47 4.30 7.04
CA ALA A 63 -4.61 3.57 6.11
C ALA A 63 -3.10 3.73 6.39
N ILE A 64 -2.63 4.96 6.64
CA ILE A 64 -1.20 5.20 6.96
C ILE A 64 -0.82 4.52 8.28
N SER A 65 -1.65 4.68 9.31
CA SER A 65 -1.37 4.17 10.64
C SER A 65 -1.46 2.63 10.72
N GLU A 66 -2.42 2.05 10.00
CA GLU A 66 -2.59 0.60 9.94
C GLU A 66 -1.48 -0.03 9.09
N PHE A 67 -1.13 0.56 7.94
CA PHE A 67 0.01 0.10 7.14
C PHE A 67 1.28 0.05 7.98
N ASP A 68 1.62 1.17 8.65
CA ASP A 68 2.80 1.28 9.53
C ASP A 68 2.80 0.20 10.62
N SER A 69 1.64 0.02 11.28
CA SER A 69 1.49 -0.98 12.34
C SER A 69 1.68 -2.41 11.84
N LEU A 70 1.05 -2.77 10.72
CA LEU A 70 1.09 -4.11 10.14
C LEU A 70 2.48 -4.43 9.59
N THR A 71 3.12 -3.50 8.88
CA THR A 71 4.47 -3.70 8.35
C THR A 71 5.50 -3.76 9.48
N GLY A 72 5.32 -2.96 10.54
CA GLY A 72 6.20 -2.99 11.72
C GLY A 72 6.05 -4.29 12.51
N LYS A 73 4.81 -4.75 12.75
CA LYS A 73 4.51 -6.03 13.42
C LYS A 73 5.18 -7.21 12.73
N ASN A 74 5.19 -7.21 11.40
CA ASN A 74 5.72 -8.30 10.59
C ASN A 74 7.17 -8.10 10.11
N ASN A 75 7.80 -6.97 10.46
CA ASN A 75 9.16 -6.61 10.07
C ASN A 75 9.38 -6.66 8.54
N TRP A 76 8.40 -6.13 7.79
CA TRP A 76 8.35 -6.15 6.33
C TRP A 76 9.09 -4.99 5.66
N LEU A 77 9.29 -3.90 6.38
CA LEU A 77 10.05 -2.75 5.93
C LEU A 77 11.27 -2.57 6.82
N SER A 78 12.42 -2.38 6.18
CA SER A 78 13.73 -2.20 6.81
C SER A 78 14.35 -0.84 6.49
N LYS A 79 13.89 -0.18 5.42
CA LYS A 79 14.41 1.11 4.94
C LYS A 79 13.31 2.16 4.81
N SER A 80 12.19 1.78 4.20
CA SER A 80 11.10 2.69 3.95
C SER A 80 10.22 2.85 5.19
N SER A 81 9.68 4.06 5.35
CA SER A 81 8.77 4.43 6.43
C SER A 81 7.57 5.10 5.79
N ILE A 82 6.39 4.49 5.91
CA ILE A 82 5.19 5.04 5.26
C ILE A 82 4.87 6.46 5.75
N LYS A 83 5.21 6.78 7.01
CA LYS A 83 5.01 8.10 7.60
C LYS A 83 5.89 9.17 6.95
N ASP A 84 7.12 8.83 6.60
CA ASP A 84 8.02 9.75 5.92
C ASP A 84 7.56 9.98 4.47
N ILE A 85 7.05 8.91 3.85
CA ILE A 85 6.57 8.90 2.47
C ILE A 85 5.22 9.65 2.36
N SER A 86 4.37 9.55 3.36
CA SER A 86 3.08 10.25 3.43
C SER A 86 3.18 11.65 4.05
N SER A 87 4.37 12.24 4.13
CA SER A 87 4.57 13.59 4.71
C SER A 87 4.21 14.72 3.74
N SER A 88 4.20 14.44 2.43
CA SER A 88 3.76 15.31 1.35
C SER A 88 3.58 14.49 0.07
N GLU A 89 2.87 15.01 -0.91
CA GLU A 89 2.73 14.39 -2.23
C GLU A 89 4.10 14.25 -2.93
N GLU A 90 4.98 15.23 -2.78
CA GLU A 90 6.35 15.17 -3.32
C GLU A 90 7.16 14.04 -2.67
N ALA A 91 7.10 13.93 -1.33
CA ALA A 91 7.74 12.83 -0.62
C ALA A 91 7.20 11.46 -1.07
N TYR A 92 5.90 11.37 -1.34
CA TYR A 92 5.30 10.15 -1.85
C TYR A 92 5.91 9.74 -3.19
N TYR A 93 5.88 10.62 -4.19
CA TYR A 93 6.40 10.31 -5.52
C TYR A 93 7.90 9.97 -5.50
N ASN A 94 8.69 10.68 -4.68
CA ASN A 94 10.13 10.45 -4.59
C ASN A 94 10.50 9.09 -3.98
N ASN A 95 9.62 8.52 -3.15
CA ASN A 95 9.91 7.30 -2.39
C ASN A 95 9.03 6.10 -2.76
N PHE A 96 8.01 6.28 -3.60
CA PHE A 96 7.06 5.25 -4.03
C PHE A 96 7.76 3.98 -4.52
N GLU A 97 8.76 4.15 -5.38
CA GLU A 97 9.48 3.03 -5.99
C GLU A 97 10.26 2.21 -4.97
N GLU A 98 10.94 2.85 -4.00
CA GLU A 98 11.70 2.13 -2.98
C GLU A 98 10.76 1.36 -2.05
N LEU A 99 9.68 2.01 -1.60
CA LEU A 99 8.66 1.40 -0.75
C LEU A 99 8.02 0.18 -1.43
N CYS A 100 7.58 0.33 -2.67
CA CYS A 100 6.96 -0.77 -3.40
C CYS A 100 7.95 -1.91 -3.65
N ASN A 101 9.21 -1.61 -3.99
CA ASN A 101 10.22 -2.67 -4.17
C ASN A 101 10.49 -3.44 -2.87
N GLU A 102 10.58 -2.73 -1.75
CA GLU A 102 10.78 -3.34 -0.43
C GLU A 102 9.56 -4.20 -0.05
N PHE A 103 8.36 -3.61 -0.08
CA PHE A 103 7.14 -4.29 0.31
C PHE A 103 6.79 -5.47 -0.60
N ARG A 104 6.97 -5.33 -1.92
CA ARG A 104 6.76 -6.43 -2.88
C ARG A 104 7.71 -7.60 -2.67
N SER A 105 8.92 -7.38 -2.14
CA SER A 105 9.86 -8.47 -1.87
C SER A 105 9.34 -9.45 -0.82
N VAL A 106 8.41 -9.01 0.04
CA VAL A 106 7.74 -9.82 1.05
C VAL A 106 6.75 -10.81 0.44
N GLN A 107 6.14 -10.48 -0.70
CA GLN A 107 5.18 -11.35 -1.38
C GLN A 107 5.79 -12.72 -1.73
N ALA A 108 7.10 -12.78 -1.98
CA ALA A 108 7.80 -14.03 -2.26
C ALA A 108 8.01 -14.92 -1.01
N CYS A 109 7.74 -14.39 0.18
CA CYS A 109 7.99 -15.03 1.48
C CYS A 109 6.71 -15.37 2.26
N THR A 110 5.54 -14.98 1.75
CA THR A 110 4.22 -15.13 2.40
C THR A 110 3.37 -16.11 1.60
#